data_AF-D4K3R1-F1
#
_entry.id   AF-D4K3R1-F1
#
_cell.length_a   1.000
_cell.length_b   1.000
_cell.length_c   1.000
_cell.angle_alpha   90.00
_cell.angle_beta   90.00
_cell.angle_gamma   90.00
#
_symmetry.space_group_name_H-M   'P 1'
#
loop_
_entity.id
_entity.type
_entity.pdbx_description
1 polymer ?
#
loop_
_entity_poly.entity_id
_entity_poly.type
_entity_poly.pdbx_seq_one_letter_code
_entity_poly.pdbx_strand_id
1 'polypeptide(L)'
;MKTAKRLLAFALAGVMALALLTGCSDSNSKTKQVEECFRSLMKTRQNKDYQKDETLDKKLEAIAQQFQPDWLDDRNGGLTGEARNIIRNELRDYLVTGGVWLWYGEVKPGQSALTQAESMKQCDMVEIDIMRPGTSLKAIAFTRTDKKSDGHRYYLALETYATIKTPQG
;
A
#
# COMPACT_ATOMS: atom_id res chain seq x y z
N MET A 1 -2.69 -31.39 0.31
CA MET A 1 -2.75 -29.91 0.18
C MET A 1 -1.69 -29.34 -0.79
N LYS A 2 -1.49 -29.90 -2.01
CA LYS A 2 -0.50 -29.40 -2.99
C LYS A 2 -1.10 -28.68 -4.21
N THR A 3 -2.42 -28.69 -4.33
CA THR A 3 -3.13 -28.32 -5.58
C THR A 3 -3.66 -26.88 -5.59
N ALA A 4 -4.03 -26.33 -4.42
CA ALA A 4 -4.55 -24.96 -4.31
C ALA A 4 -3.49 -23.88 -4.64
N LYS A 5 -2.23 -24.11 -4.25
CA LYS A 5 -1.11 -23.20 -4.59
C LYS A 5 -0.87 -23.08 -6.09
N ARG A 6 -1.10 -24.16 -6.85
CA ARG A 6 -0.88 -24.18 -8.31
C ARG A 6 -1.99 -23.44 -9.05
N LEU A 7 -3.24 -23.54 -8.59
CA LEU A 7 -4.37 -22.82 -9.19
C LEU A 7 -4.27 -21.30 -8.98
N LEU A 8 -3.80 -20.87 -7.80
CA LEU A 8 -3.55 -19.45 -7.52
C LEU A 8 -2.45 -18.88 -8.45
N ALA A 9 -1.38 -19.65 -8.68
CA ALA A 9 -0.30 -19.26 -9.58
C ALA A 9 -0.77 -19.12 -11.04
N PHE A 10 -1.71 -19.97 -11.50
CA PHE A 10 -2.27 -19.87 -12.85
C PHE A 10 -3.22 -18.67 -13.03
N ALA A 11 -4.04 -18.34 -12.02
CA ALA A 11 -4.90 -17.14 -12.07
C ALA A 11 -4.08 -15.84 -12.08
N LEU A 12 -2.99 -15.79 -11.31
CA LEU A 12 -2.09 -14.63 -11.28
C LEU A 12 -1.27 -14.49 -12.59
N ALA A 13 -0.86 -15.62 -13.18
CA ALA A 13 -0.18 -15.66 -14.48
C ALA A 13 -1.10 -15.19 -15.64
N GLY A 14 -2.40 -15.51 -15.59
CA GLY A 14 -3.38 -15.06 -16.58
C GLY A 14 -3.60 -13.55 -16.60
N VAL A 15 -3.61 -12.89 -15.43
CA VAL A 15 -3.74 -11.43 -15.33
C VAL A 15 -2.46 -10.72 -15.78
N MET A 16 -1.29 -11.27 -15.44
CA MET A 16 0.00 -10.71 -15.87
C MET A 16 0.24 -10.82 -17.38
N ALA A 17 -0.26 -11.87 -18.04
CA ALA A 17 -0.17 -11.99 -19.49
C ALA A 17 -0.93 -10.87 -20.24
N LEU A 18 -2.07 -10.42 -19.68
CA LEU A 18 -2.87 -9.33 -20.27
C LEU A 18 -2.21 -7.96 -20.09
N ALA A 19 -1.53 -7.73 -18.97
CA ALA A 19 -0.83 -6.46 -18.68
C ALA A 19 0.52 -6.30 -19.41
N LEU A 20 1.15 -7.41 -19.84
CA LEU A 20 2.38 -7.38 -20.66
C LEU A 20 2.10 -7.15 -22.15
N LEU A 21 0.89 -7.50 -22.62
CA LEU A 21 0.44 -7.29 -24.01
C LEU A 21 0.01 -5.84 -24.28
N THR A 22 -0.33 -5.07 -23.25
CA THR A 22 -0.60 -3.63 -23.34
C THR A 22 0.67 -2.83 -23.05
N GLY A 23 1.68 -2.99 -23.92
CA GLY A 23 2.90 -2.21 -23.86
C GLY A 23 2.63 -0.70 -23.86
N CYS A 24 2.88 -0.04 -22.74
CA CYS A 24 3.17 1.39 -22.66
C CYS A 24 4.26 1.59 -21.61
N SER A 25 5.43 2.02 -22.08
CA SER A 25 6.67 2.17 -21.32
C SER A 25 6.71 3.45 -20.46
N ASP A 26 5.56 3.90 -19.95
CA ASP A 26 5.50 5.04 -19.06
C ASP A 26 5.75 4.60 -17.63
N SER A 27 6.61 5.28 -16.89
CA SER A 27 6.92 4.92 -15.50
C SER A 27 5.67 4.91 -14.57
N ASN A 28 4.59 5.57 -14.99
CA ASN A 28 3.29 5.53 -14.35
C ASN A 28 2.59 4.17 -14.56
N SER A 29 2.71 3.57 -15.76
CA SER A 29 2.14 2.25 -16.06
C SER A 29 2.77 1.16 -15.19
N LYS A 30 4.09 1.22 -14.95
CA LYS A 30 4.78 0.23 -14.11
C LYS A 30 4.40 0.36 -12.64
N THR A 31 4.31 1.58 -12.13
CA THR A 31 3.90 1.84 -10.73
C THR A 31 2.48 1.32 -10.50
N LYS A 32 1.56 1.57 -11.44
CA LYS A 32 0.21 1.04 -11.41
C LYS A 32 0.16 -0.49 -11.45
N GLN A 33 0.99 -1.15 -12.26
CA GLN A 33 1.08 -2.61 -12.27
C GLN A 33 1.57 -3.18 -10.92
N VAL A 34 2.53 -2.51 -10.27
CA VAL A 34 3.00 -2.92 -8.94
C VAL A 34 1.90 -2.76 -7.90
N GLU A 35 1.17 -1.65 -7.94
CA GLU A 35 0.00 -1.42 -7.09
C GLU A 35 -1.06 -2.52 -7.27
N GLU A 36 -1.45 -2.83 -8.50
CA GLU A 36 -2.45 -3.87 -8.79
C GLU A 36 -1.99 -5.26 -8.31
N CYS A 37 -0.71 -5.59 -8.51
CA CYS A 37 -0.11 -6.81 -7.97
C CYS A 37 -0.15 -6.81 -6.44
N PHE A 38 0.23 -5.70 -5.80
CA PHE A 38 0.24 -5.57 -4.34
C PHE A 38 -1.16 -5.71 -3.75
N ARG A 39 -2.17 -5.02 -4.31
CA ARG A 39 -3.57 -5.13 -3.89
C ARG A 39 -4.07 -6.58 -3.99
N SER A 40 -3.73 -7.27 -5.08
CA SER A 40 -4.08 -8.68 -5.28
C SER A 40 -3.45 -9.59 -4.22
N LEU A 41 -2.15 -9.40 -3.93
CA LEU A 41 -1.45 -10.13 -2.87
C LEU A 41 -2.09 -9.89 -1.50
N MET A 42 -2.43 -8.65 -1.16
CA MET A 42 -3.05 -8.31 0.12
C MET A 42 -4.44 -8.93 0.27
N LYS A 43 -5.25 -8.90 -0.80
CA LYS A 43 -6.56 -9.57 -0.82
C LYS A 43 -6.42 -11.07 -0.54
N THR A 44 -5.49 -11.74 -1.22
CA THR A 44 -5.25 -13.18 -0.99
C THR A 44 -4.72 -13.47 0.40
N ARG A 45 -3.78 -12.67 0.92
CA ARG A 45 -3.16 -12.89 2.25
C ARG A 45 -4.16 -12.77 3.39
N GLN A 46 -5.13 -11.89 3.29
CA GLN A 46 -6.03 -11.57 4.40
C GLN A 46 -7.42 -12.19 4.28
N ASN A 47 -7.74 -12.82 3.15
CA ASN A 47 -9.03 -13.47 2.90
C ASN A 47 -10.22 -12.57 3.26
N LYS A 48 -10.14 -11.28 2.90
CA LYS A 48 -11.17 -10.28 3.17
C LYS A 48 -11.55 -9.58 1.87
N ASP A 49 -12.86 -9.37 1.69
CA ASP A 49 -13.35 -8.53 0.60
C ASP A 49 -13.16 -7.06 0.95
N TYR A 50 -12.57 -6.34 0.00
CA TYR A 50 -12.29 -4.92 0.12
C TYR A 50 -13.59 -4.15 -0.06
N GLN A 51 -14.10 -3.56 1.02
CA GLN A 51 -15.15 -2.56 0.91
C GLN A 51 -14.51 -1.20 0.68
N LYS A 52 -14.52 -0.77 -0.58
CA LYS A 52 -13.94 0.50 -1.00
C LYS A 52 -14.73 1.67 -0.41
N ASP A 53 -14.03 2.58 0.25
CA ASP A 53 -14.54 3.88 0.67
C ASP A 53 -13.77 4.97 -0.08
N GLU A 54 -14.45 5.68 -0.98
CA GLU A 54 -13.77 6.63 -1.87
C GLU A 54 -13.11 7.80 -1.12
N THR A 55 -13.70 8.22 0.00
CA THR A 55 -13.19 9.33 0.81
C THR A 55 -11.95 8.91 1.61
N LEU A 56 -11.96 7.71 2.20
CA LEU A 56 -10.81 7.13 2.88
C LEU A 56 -9.67 6.86 1.89
N ASP A 57 -9.98 6.35 0.70
CA ASP A 57 -9.02 6.13 -0.38
C ASP A 57 -8.33 7.45 -0.77
N LYS A 58 -9.10 8.52 -1.02
CA LYS A 58 -8.55 9.86 -1.37
C LYS A 58 -7.68 10.45 -0.26
N LYS A 59 -8.05 10.25 1.00
CA LYS A 59 -7.25 10.71 2.14
C LYS A 59 -5.92 9.97 2.23
N LEU A 60 -5.95 8.64 2.09
CA LEU A 60 -4.71 7.87 2.03
C LEU A 60 -3.87 8.24 0.80
N GLU A 61 -4.49 8.51 -0.34
CA GLU A 61 -3.80 8.97 -1.55
C GLU A 61 -3.13 10.33 -1.32
N ALA A 62 -3.81 11.29 -0.69
CA ALA A 62 -3.24 12.58 -0.35
C ALA A 62 -2.00 12.44 0.57
N ILE A 63 -2.07 11.56 1.57
CA ILE A 63 -0.93 11.25 2.45
C ILE A 63 0.20 10.58 1.65
N ALA A 64 -0.14 9.63 0.79
CA ALA A 64 0.83 8.93 -0.05
C ALA A 64 1.53 9.89 -1.02
N GLN A 65 0.84 10.91 -1.55
CA GLN A 65 1.45 11.95 -2.40
C GLN A 65 2.43 12.85 -1.64
N GLN A 66 2.27 12.99 -0.32
CA GLN A 66 3.24 13.70 0.53
C GLN A 66 4.49 12.86 0.85
N PHE A 67 4.55 11.59 0.41
CA PHE A 67 5.65 10.70 0.76
C PHE A 67 6.99 11.20 0.24
N GLN A 68 7.83 11.62 1.17
CA GLN A 68 9.21 12.03 0.92
C GLN A 68 10.19 10.90 1.26
N PRO A 69 11.35 10.82 0.59
CA PRO A 69 12.35 9.80 0.89
C PRO A 69 12.87 9.79 2.34
N ASP A 70 12.86 10.95 3.01
CA ASP A 70 13.27 11.14 4.40
C ASP A 70 12.25 10.61 5.42
N TRP A 71 11.06 10.22 4.97
CA TRP A 71 10.10 9.50 5.82
C TRP A 71 10.61 8.12 6.21
N LEU A 72 11.53 7.53 5.44
CA LEU A 72 12.10 6.21 5.71
C LEU A 72 13.30 6.31 6.67
N ASP A 73 13.16 5.69 7.84
CA ASP A 73 14.22 5.56 8.84
C ASP A 73 15.10 4.34 8.53
N ASP A 74 16.27 4.61 7.94
CA ASP A 74 17.25 3.59 7.56
C ASP A 74 17.83 2.82 8.75
N ARG A 75 17.80 3.40 9.96
CA ARG A 75 18.37 2.78 11.17
C ARG A 75 17.46 1.71 11.77
N ASN A 76 16.16 1.96 11.73
CA ASN A 76 15.16 1.09 12.35
C ASN A 76 14.29 0.33 11.34
N GLY A 77 14.43 0.62 10.04
CA GLY A 77 13.73 -0.08 8.97
C GLY A 77 12.23 0.26 8.87
N GLY A 78 11.84 1.47 9.29
CA GLY A 78 10.45 1.92 9.40
C GLY A 78 10.26 3.38 9.01
N LEU A 79 9.25 4.06 9.59
CA LEU A 79 9.04 5.49 9.39
C LEU A 79 9.88 6.32 10.36
N THR A 80 10.14 7.58 10.03
CA THR A 80 10.59 8.59 10.99
C THR A 80 9.44 8.99 11.94
N GLY A 81 9.77 9.57 13.09
CA GLY A 81 8.75 10.09 14.02
C GLY A 81 7.88 11.19 13.39
N GLU A 82 8.49 12.01 12.52
CA GLU A 82 7.80 13.06 11.78
C GLU A 82 6.77 12.49 10.80
N ALA A 83 7.15 11.51 9.97
CA ALA A 83 6.24 10.84 9.06
C ALA A 83 5.04 10.20 9.80
N ARG A 84 5.29 9.58 10.97
CA ARG A 84 4.21 9.04 11.82
C ARG A 84 3.26 10.13 12.30
N ASN A 85 3.77 11.29 12.68
CA ASN A 85 2.95 12.42 13.14
C ASN A 85 2.10 13.02 12.00
N ILE A 86 2.65 13.11 10.78
CA ILE A 86 1.91 13.56 9.59
C ILE A 86 0.72 12.63 9.33
N ILE A 87 0.98 11.33 9.20
CA ILE A 87 -0.08 10.32 8.97
C ILE A 87 -1.14 10.39 10.07
N ARG A 88 -0.71 10.52 11.33
CA ARG A 88 -1.63 10.60 12.46
C ARG A 88 -2.53 11.82 12.37
N ASN A 89 -1.96 13.00 12.14
CA ASN A 89 -2.71 14.25 12.10
C ASN A 89 -3.71 14.29 10.94
N GLU A 90 -3.31 13.80 9.75
CA GLU A 90 -4.17 13.75 8.56
C GLU A 90 -5.40 12.83 8.72
N LEU A 91 -5.29 11.78 9.54
CA LEU A 91 -6.34 10.77 9.71
C LEU A 91 -7.15 10.90 11.00
N ARG A 92 -6.62 11.58 12.02
CA ARG A 92 -7.25 11.71 13.35
C ARG A 92 -8.67 12.26 13.30
N ASP A 93 -8.93 13.20 12.40
CA ASP A 93 -10.24 13.82 12.29
C ASP A 93 -11.24 12.95 11.52
N TYR A 94 -10.76 11.99 10.72
CA TYR A 94 -11.60 11.14 9.88
C TYR A 94 -11.92 9.77 10.52
N LEU A 95 -10.94 9.19 11.23
CA LEU A 95 -11.08 7.86 11.84
C LEU A 95 -11.60 7.96 13.28
N VAL A 96 -12.56 7.11 13.64
CA VAL A 96 -13.01 6.87 15.03
C VAL A 96 -11.98 6.00 15.74
N THR A 97 -11.65 4.86 15.11
CA THR A 97 -10.65 3.90 15.60
C THR A 97 -9.95 3.25 14.44
N GLY A 98 -8.67 2.90 14.61
CA GLY A 98 -7.92 2.17 13.59
C GLY A 98 -6.45 2.56 13.52
N GLY A 99 -5.78 2.00 12.54
CA GLY A 99 -4.37 2.27 12.27
C GLY A 99 -4.01 2.05 10.82
N VAL A 100 -2.92 2.68 10.42
CA VAL A 100 -2.35 2.56 9.08
C VAL A 100 -1.08 1.73 9.14
N TRP A 101 -1.09 0.59 8.48
CA TRP A 101 0.08 -0.23 8.22
C TRP A 101 0.85 0.33 7.05
N LEU A 102 2.14 0.57 7.26
CA LEU A 102 3.05 0.95 6.20
C LEU A 102 3.68 -0.27 5.54
N TRP A 103 3.72 -0.25 4.22
CA TRP A 103 4.54 -1.13 3.41
C TRP A 103 5.49 -0.29 2.55
N TYR A 104 6.74 -0.73 2.41
CA TYR A 104 7.72 -0.09 1.54
C TYR A 104 8.57 -1.12 0.79
N GLY A 105 9.08 -0.73 -0.38
CA GLY A 105 9.95 -1.58 -1.18
C GLY A 105 10.82 -0.74 -2.09
N GLU A 106 12.10 -1.09 -2.21
CA GLU A 106 13.02 -0.41 -3.12
C GLU A 106 12.62 -0.68 -4.58
N VAL A 107 12.56 0.37 -5.38
CA VAL A 107 12.29 0.32 -6.82
C VAL A 107 13.55 -0.14 -7.52
N LYS A 108 13.56 -1.38 -8.01
CA LYS A 108 14.71 -1.97 -8.71
C LYS A 108 14.44 -2.03 -10.21
N PRO A 109 15.21 -1.27 -11.03
CA PRO A 109 15.09 -1.36 -12.48
C PRO A 109 15.24 -2.79 -12.99
N GLY A 110 14.43 -3.16 -13.99
CA GLY A 110 14.45 -4.51 -14.59
C GLY A 110 13.67 -5.58 -13.83
N GLN A 111 13.20 -5.32 -12.59
CA GLN A 111 12.33 -6.27 -11.89
C GLN A 111 10.88 -6.24 -12.41
N SER A 112 10.23 -7.42 -12.41
CA SER A 112 8.81 -7.54 -12.74
C SER A 112 7.94 -6.78 -11.74
N ALA A 113 6.70 -6.46 -12.11
CA ALA A 113 5.79 -5.76 -11.20
C ALA A 113 5.41 -6.65 -10.01
N LEU A 114 5.19 -7.95 -10.26
CA LEU A 114 4.93 -8.93 -9.23
C LEU A 114 6.11 -9.03 -8.25
N THR A 115 7.34 -9.18 -8.75
CA THR A 115 8.53 -9.30 -7.89
C THR A 115 8.72 -8.08 -7.02
N GLN A 116 8.44 -6.88 -7.54
CA GLN A 116 8.49 -5.65 -6.75
C GLN A 116 7.34 -5.58 -5.72
N ALA A 117 6.14 -6.03 -6.06
CA ALA A 117 5.03 -6.11 -5.10
C ALA A 117 5.29 -7.14 -3.99
N GLU A 118 5.88 -8.28 -4.32
CA GLU A 118 6.25 -9.34 -3.38
C GLU A 118 7.41 -8.93 -2.46
N SER A 119 8.29 -8.05 -2.91
CA SER A 119 9.43 -7.55 -2.13
C SER A 119 9.06 -6.46 -1.12
N MET A 120 7.84 -5.91 -1.21
CA MET A 120 7.31 -4.94 -0.25
C MET A 120 7.34 -5.51 1.17
N LYS A 121 7.96 -4.77 2.09
CA LYS A 121 8.09 -5.13 3.51
C LYS A 121 7.11 -4.32 4.35
N GLN A 122 6.46 -4.98 5.29
CA GLN A 122 5.67 -4.31 6.33
C GLN A 122 6.63 -3.66 7.33
N CYS A 123 6.38 -2.39 7.67
CA CYS A 123 7.07 -1.69 8.75
C CYS A 123 6.19 -1.71 10.02
N ASP A 124 5.99 -0.51 10.58
CA ASP A 124 5.16 -0.24 11.72
C ASP A 124 3.75 0.20 11.32
N MET A 125 2.85 0.05 12.28
CA MET A 125 1.54 0.66 12.25
C MET A 125 1.58 2.04 12.90
N VAL A 126 0.93 3.00 12.27
CA VAL A 126 0.55 4.26 12.91
C VAL A 126 -0.84 4.08 13.49
N GLU A 127 -0.91 3.87 14.81
CA GLU A 127 -2.18 3.82 15.53
C GLU A 127 -2.75 5.23 15.72
N ILE A 128 -4.04 5.37 15.37
CA ILE A 128 -4.80 6.63 15.48
C ILE A 128 -5.62 6.64 16.76
N ASP A 129 -6.32 5.54 17.04
CA ASP A 129 -7.02 5.28 18.29
C ASP A 129 -7.24 3.76 18.45
N ILE A 130 -7.49 3.32 19.68
CA ILE A 130 -7.60 1.92 20.10
C ILE A 130 -8.62 1.21 19.21
N MET A 131 -8.16 0.21 18.48
CA MET A 131 -9.01 -0.57 17.58
C MET A 131 -10.12 -1.27 18.37
N ARG A 132 -11.37 -0.87 18.13
CA ARG A 132 -12.55 -1.52 18.72
C ARG A 132 -13.15 -2.53 17.73
N PRO A 133 -13.76 -3.62 18.22
CA PRO A 133 -14.53 -4.51 17.36
C PRO A 133 -15.68 -3.75 16.67
N GLY A 134 -15.80 -3.87 15.34
CA GLY A 134 -16.84 -3.20 14.55
C GLY A 134 -16.60 -3.32 13.04
N THR A 135 -17.50 -2.72 12.23
CA THR A 135 -17.34 -2.64 10.77
C THR A 135 -16.10 -1.79 10.47
N SER A 136 -15.02 -2.46 10.07
CA SER A 136 -13.76 -1.81 9.68
C SER A 136 -13.71 -1.69 8.16
N LEU A 137 -13.59 -0.47 7.66
CA LEU A 137 -13.28 -0.19 6.27
C LEU A 137 -11.81 -0.45 6.02
N LYS A 138 -11.52 -0.95 4.82
CA LYS A 138 -10.17 -1.18 4.36
C LYS A 138 -9.89 -0.27 3.18
N ALA A 139 -8.78 0.47 3.26
CA ALA A 139 -8.29 1.27 2.15
C ALA A 139 -6.80 1.00 1.92
N ILE A 140 -6.39 1.07 0.67
CA ILE A 140 -4.97 1.04 0.31
C ILE A 140 -4.68 2.24 -0.60
N ALA A 141 -3.66 3.03 -0.28
CA ALA A 141 -3.05 3.97 -1.21
C ALA A 141 -1.63 3.52 -1.56
N PHE A 142 -1.19 3.83 -2.78
CA PHE A 142 0.10 3.43 -3.28
C PHE A 142 0.78 4.61 -3.96
N THR A 143 2.06 4.80 -3.69
CA THR A 143 2.85 5.86 -4.33
C THR A 143 4.29 5.41 -4.54
N ARG A 144 5.06 6.22 -5.25
CA ARG A 144 6.51 6.06 -5.38
C ARG A 144 7.19 7.37 -4.97
N THR A 145 8.26 7.29 -4.19
CA THR A 145 9.11 8.44 -3.89
C THR A 145 9.82 8.97 -5.12
N ASP A 146 10.29 10.20 -4.97
CA ASP A 146 11.45 10.70 -5.71
C ASP A 146 12.76 10.00 -5.29
N LYS A 147 13.87 10.37 -5.91
CA LYS A 147 15.19 9.79 -5.63
C LYS A 147 15.67 10.25 -4.25
N LYS A 148 15.98 9.31 -3.35
CA LYS A 148 16.60 9.56 -2.04
C LYS A 148 18.08 9.93 -2.22
N SER A 149 18.72 10.43 -1.15
CA SER A 149 20.16 10.76 -1.12
C SER A 149 21.08 9.58 -1.40
N ASP A 150 20.65 8.35 -1.10
CA ASP A 150 21.37 7.11 -1.44
C ASP A 150 21.28 6.76 -2.94
N GLY A 151 20.48 7.50 -3.71
CA GLY A 151 20.27 7.31 -5.13
C GLY A 151 19.15 6.34 -5.50
N HIS A 152 18.44 5.78 -4.53
CA HIS A 152 17.36 4.82 -4.74
C HIS A 152 15.98 5.51 -4.74
N ARG A 153 14.97 4.80 -5.25
CA ARG A 153 13.55 5.19 -5.16
C ARG A 153 12.81 4.09 -4.41
N TYR A 154 11.71 4.44 -3.78
CA TYR A 154 10.93 3.50 -2.97
C TYR A 154 9.46 3.58 -3.33
N TYR A 155 8.78 2.45 -3.29
CA TYR A 155 7.33 2.39 -3.26
C TYR A 155 6.85 2.52 -1.81
N LEU A 156 5.70 3.15 -1.64
CA LEU A 156 4.91 3.14 -0.41
C LEU A 156 3.56 2.52 -0.68
N ALA A 157 3.10 1.68 0.23
CA ALA A 157 1.68 1.39 0.36
C ALA A 157 1.22 1.69 1.78
N LEU A 158 0.12 2.43 1.88
CA LEU A 158 -0.59 2.67 3.14
C LEU A 158 -1.81 1.76 3.16
N GLU A 159 -1.87 0.83 4.10
CA GLU A 159 -3.00 -0.07 4.28
C GLU A 159 -3.68 0.23 5.61
N THR A 160 -4.95 0.60 5.59
CA THR A 160 -5.71 0.91 6.80
C THR A 160 -6.80 -0.11 7.09
N TYR A 161 -7.06 -0.33 8.38
CA TYR A 161 -8.28 -0.95 8.90
C TYR A 161 -8.87 0.00 9.91
N ALA A 162 -10.00 0.62 9.57
CA ALA A 162 -10.54 1.67 10.41
C ALA A 162 -12.06 1.79 10.37
N THR A 163 -12.62 2.25 11.48
CA THR A 163 -14.00 2.73 11.54
C THR A 163 -13.96 4.25 11.34
N ILE A 164 -14.74 4.76 10.39
CA ILE A 164 -14.80 6.20 10.06
C ILE A 164 -15.88 6.91 10.89
N LYS A 165 -15.72 8.21 11.16
CA LYS A 165 -16.65 8.97 12.02
C LYS A 165 -18.05 9.04 11.46
N THR A 166 -18.21 9.16 10.14
CA THR A 166 -19.43 8.96 9.34
C THR A 166 -18.99 9.10 7.86
N PRO A 167 -19.53 8.34 6.88
CA PRO A 167 -19.29 8.68 5.47
C PRO A 167 -19.88 10.07 5.24
N GLN A 168 -19.05 11.07 5.00
CA GLN A 168 -19.55 12.31 4.41
C GLN A 168 -19.78 11.99 2.93
N GLY A 169 -21.06 11.84 2.59
CA GLY A 169 -21.51 11.60 1.21
C GLY A 169 -21.15 12.73 0.27
#